data_AF-A0A378VTT8-F1
#
_entry.id   AF-A0A378VTT8-F1
#
_cell.length_a   1.000
_cell.length_b   1.000
_cell.length_c   1.000
_cell.angle_alpha   90.00
_cell.angle_beta   90.00
_cell.angle_gamma   90.00
#
_symmetry.space_group_name_H-M   'P 1'
#
loop_
_entity.id
_entity.type
_entity.pdbx_description
1 polymer ?
#
loop_
_entity_poly.entity_id
_entity_poly.type
_entity_poly.pdbx_seq_one_letter_code
_entity_poly.pdbx_strand_id
1 'polypeptide(L)'
;MRGVEGNRVGVSIDGVSLPDSEENSLYARYGNFNSSRLSIDPELVRNIEIAKGADSFNTGSGALGGGVNYQTLQGHDLLLDDRQFGVMMKNGYSSRNREWTNTLGFGVSNDRVDAALLYSQRRGHETESAGERGYPVEGAGSGANIRGSARGIPDPSKHKYHNFLGKIAYQINDKHRIGASFNGQQGHNYTI
;
A
#
# COMPACT_ATOMS: atom_id res chain seq x y z
N MET A 1 13.92 5.26 -7.81
CA MET A 1 13.52 6.31 -8.77
C MET A 1 14.78 7.05 -9.22
N ARG A 2 15.01 7.29 -10.53
CA ARG A 2 16.22 7.98 -11.03
C ARG A 2 17.56 7.45 -10.46
N GLY A 3 17.66 6.12 -10.30
CA GLY A 3 18.87 5.48 -9.78
C GLY A 3 19.09 5.55 -8.26
N VAL A 4 18.19 6.19 -7.51
CA VAL A 4 18.23 6.20 -6.03
C VAL A 4 17.03 5.49 -5.41
N GLU A 5 17.18 5.06 -4.17
CA GLU A 5 16.19 4.31 -3.39
C GLU A 5 16.22 4.68 -1.89
N GLY A 6 15.36 4.03 -1.10
CA GLY A 6 15.21 4.31 0.33
C GLY A 6 14.75 5.75 0.58
N ASN A 7 15.27 6.37 1.63
CA ASN A 7 14.89 7.71 2.09
C ASN A 7 15.25 8.85 1.10
N ARG A 8 15.82 8.50 -0.07
CA ARG A 8 16.07 9.41 -1.19
C ARG A 8 14.89 9.51 -2.16
N VAL A 9 13.80 8.78 -1.91
CA VAL A 9 12.50 8.95 -2.56
C VAL A 9 11.47 9.28 -1.48
N GLY A 10 10.86 10.46 -1.60
CA GLY A 10 9.85 10.94 -0.66
C GLY A 10 8.55 10.15 -0.85
N VAL A 11 7.92 9.77 0.25
CA VAL A 11 6.62 9.09 0.21
C VAL A 11 5.68 9.77 1.19
N SER A 12 4.50 10.17 0.71
CA SER A 12 3.46 10.81 1.51
C SER A 12 2.08 10.21 1.27
N ILE A 13 1.21 10.35 2.26
CA ILE A 13 -0.21 10.01 2.17
C ILE A 13 -1.00 11.27 2.52
N ASP A 14 -1.85 11.74 1.60
CA ASP A 14 -2.60 12.99 1.72
C ASP A 14 -1.69 14.19 2.11
N GLY A 15 -0.46 14.21 1.58
CA GLY A 15 0.54 15.25 1.89
C GLY A 15 1.31 15.06 3.20
N VAL A 16 0.99 14.05 4.01
CA VAL A 16 1.74 13.71 5.24
C VAL A 16 2.86 12.74 4.91
N SER A 17 4.10 13.14 5.14
CA SER A 17 5.28 12.29 4.89
C SER A 17 5.28 11.05 5.80
N LEU A 18 5.58 9.90 5.20
CA LEU A 18 5.83 8.66 5.95
C LEU A 18 7.21 8.71 6.62
N PRO A 19 7.37 8.00 7.75
CA PRO A 19 8.66 7.91 8.42
C PRO A 19 9.72 7.29 7.51
N ASP A 20 10.94 7.75 7.70
CA ASP A 20 12.12 7.21 7.05
C ASP A 20 12.37 5.76 7.51
N SER A 21 12.94 4.97 6.59
CA SER A 21 13.45 3.65 6.96
C SER A 21 14.74 3.82 7.73
N GLU A 22 14.78 3.28 8.93
CA GLU A 22 15.99 3.19 9.74
C GLU A 22 16.62 1.81 9.54
N GLU A 23 17.86 1.81 9.07
CA GLU A 23 18.67 0.60 8.95
C GLU A 23 20.03 0.83 9.61
N ASN A 24 20.34 0.00 10.60
CA ASN A 24 21.68 -0.01 11.17
C ASN A 24 22.57 -0.93 10.35
N SER A 25 23.49 -0.36 9.57
CA SER A 25 24.38 -1.11 8.66
C SER A 25 25.25 -2.16 9.37
N LEU A 26 25.55 -1.98 10.66
CA LEU A 26 26.29 -2.97 11.45
C LEU A 26 25.44 -4.17 11.85
N TYR A 27 24.12 -3.97 12.02
CA TYR A 27 23.18 -5.00 12.48
C TYR A 27 22.21 -5.52 11.41
N ALA A 28 22.22 -4.93 10.21
CA ALA A 28 21.36 -5.32 9.10
C ALA A 28 21.44 -6.82 8.78
N ARG A 29 22.66 -7.38 8.84
CA ARG A 29 22.91 -8.82 8.59
C ARG A 29 22.31 -9.74 9.65
N TYR A 30 22.05 -9.24 10.85
CA TYR A 30 21.45 -10.01 11.94
C TYR A 30 19.92 -9.95 11.92
N GLY A 31 19.32 -9.11 11.07
CA GLY A 31 17.86 -9.02 10.94
C GLY A 31 17.15 -8.43 12.15
N ASN A 32 17.87 -7.76 13.06
CA ASN A 32 17.30 -7.21 14.30
C ASN A 32 16.39 -5.99 14.07
N PHE A 33 16.49 -5.33 12.91
CA PHE A 33 15.67 -4.17 12.56
C PHE A 33 14.93 -4.42 11.25
N ASN A 34 13.65 -4.07 11.24
CA ASN A 34 12.85 -4.10 10.04
C ASN A 34 13.03 -2.80 9.26
N SER A 35 13.84 -2.82 8.20
CA SER A 35 14.04 -1.70 7.26
C SER A 35 12.90 -1.57 6.24
N SER A 36 11.78 -2.26 6.44
CA SER A 36 10.61 -2.09 5.58
C SER A 36 10.02 -0.70 5.78
N ARG A 37 9.77 -0.01 4.67
CA ARG A 37 9.01 1.23 4.68
C ARG A 37 7.53 0.94 4.87
N LEU A 38 6.86 1.83 5.59
CA LEU A 38 5.40 1.84 5.60
C LEU A 38 4.88 2.06 4.18
N SER A 39 3.80 1.37 3.85
CA SER A 39 3.07 1.49 2.59
C SER A 39 1.58 1.58 2.91
N ILE A 40 0.82 2.10 1.96
CA ILE A 40 -0.65 2.11 2.02
C ILE A 40 -1.19 1.07 1.07
N ASP A 41 -2.24 0.36 1.48
CA ASP A 41 -2.97 -0.54 0.59
C ASP A 41 -3.60 0.28 -0.56
N PRO A 42 -3.32 -0.06 -1.84
CA PRO A 42 -3.91 0.61 -2.99
C PRO A 42 -5.44 0.60 -3.00
N GLU A 43 -6.07 -0.33 -2.29
CA GLU A 43 -7.53 -0.37 -2.13
C GLU A 43 -8.11 0.84 -1.37
N LEU A 44 -7.28 1.57 -0.61
CA LEU A 44 -7.67 2.79 0.11
C LEU A 44 -7.37 4.08 -0.66
N VAL A 45 -6.80 3.96 -1.86
CA VAL A 45 -6.19 5.06 -2.61
C VAL A 45 -7.00 5.35 -3.87
N ARG A 46 -7.32 6.62 -4.10
CA ARG A 46 -7.96 7.09 -5.34
C ARG A 46 -6.96 7.37 -6.44
N ASN A 47 -5.80 7.90 -6.09
CA ASN A 47 -4.79 8.38 -7.04
C ASN A 47 -3.39 8.32 -6.44
N ILE A 48 -2.39 8.11 -7.31
CA ILE A 48 -0.97 8.06 -6.94
C ILE A 48 -0.23 9.03 -7.84
N GLU A 49 0.31 10.09 -7.25
CA GLU A 49 1.10 11.09 -7.97
C GLU A 49 2.58 10.73 -7.85
N ILE A 50 3.26 10.65 -8.99
CA ILE A 50 4.68 10.27 -9.05
C ILE A 50 5.46 11.37 -9.77
N ALA A 51 6.25 12.12 -9.01
CA ALA A 51 7.18 13.11 -9.54
C ALA A 51 8.56 12.47 -9.72
N LYS A 52 9.08 12.46 -10.96
CA LYS A 52 10.37 11.84 -11.29
C LYS A 52 11.49 12.89 -11.33
N GLY A 53 12.53 12.71 -10.52
CA GLY A 53 13.61 13.70 -10.38
C GLY A 53 13.38 14.60 -9.17
N ALA A 54 14.37 15.41 -8.83
CA ALA A 54 14.34 16.22 -7.62
C ALA A 54 13.08 17.11 -7.57
N ASP A 55 12.24 16.92 -6.56
CA ASP A 55 10.96 17.64 -6.37
C ASP A 55 10.76 18.06 -4.91
N SER A 56 11.86 18.37 -4.23
CA SER A 56 11.87 18.71 -2.81
C SER A 56 11.06 19.96 -2.47
N PHE A 57 10.77 20.81 -3.46
CA PHE A 57 9.92 21.99 -3.27
C PHE A 57 8.47 21.62 -2.99
N ASN A 58 7.91 20.64 -3.70
CA ASN A 58 6.51 20.22 -3.54
C ASN A 58 6.35 19.07 -2.54
N THR A 59 7.33 18.18 -2.47
CA THR A 59 7.22 16.92 -1.70
C THR A 59 8.04 16.91 -0.41
N GLY A 60 8.85 17.95 -0.16
CA GLY A 60 9.63 18.12 1.05
C GLY A 60 10.93 17.31 1.08
N SER A 61 11.43 17.04 2.29
CA SER A 61 12.67 16.29 2.49
C SER A 61 12.55 14.85 1.96
N GLY A 62 13.68 14.28 1.52
CA GLY A 62 13.74 12.92 0.99
C GLY A 62 13.39 12.79 -0.50
N ALA A 63 13.06 13.87 -1.20
CA ALA A 63 12.67 13.84 -2.62
C ALA A 63 13.84 14.00 -3.62
N LEU A 64 15.03 13.47 -3.32
CA LEU A 64 16.23 13.61 -4.16
C LEU A 64 16.07 12.88 -5.51
N GLY A 65 15.53 11.67 -5.49
CA GLY A 65 15.17 10.89 -6.67
C GLY A 65 13.79 11.21 -7.23
N GLY A 66 12.99 11.92 -6.44
CA GLY A 66 11.60 12.30 -6.65
C GLY A 66 10.67 11.87 -5.52
N GLY A 67 9.37 11.98 -5.75
CA GLY A 67 8.35 11.83 -4.73
C GLY A 67 7.15 11.00 -5.18
N VAL A 68 6.52 10.31 -4.25
CA VAL A 68 5.29 9.54 -4.42
C VAL A 68 4.27 10.01 -3.40
N ASN A 69 3.16 10.57 -3.86
CA ASN A 69 2.06 11.03 -3.02
C ASN A 69 0.82 10.17 -3.27
N TYR A 70 0.35 9.50 -2.23
CA TYR A 70 -0.87 8.71 -2.25
C TYR A 70 -2.04 9.58 -1.79
N GLN A 71 -3.09 9.65 -2.60
CA GLN A 71 -4.34 10.34 -2.23
C GLN A 71 -5.38 9.29 -1.83
N THR A 72 -5.92 9.39 -0.62
CA THR A 72 -6.91 8.43 -0.11
C THR A 72 -8.30 8.71 -0.67
N LEU A 73 -9.13 7.66 -0.71
CA LEU A 73 -10.53 7.75 -1.13
C LEU A 73 -11.32 8.70 -0.21
N GLN A 74 -12.24 9.45 -0.82
CA GLN A 74 -13.19 10.33 -0.15
C GLN A 74 -14.62 9.78 -0.29
N GLY A 75 -15.59 10.39 0.39
CA GLY A 75 -16.97 9.89 0.41
C GLY A 75 -17.55 9.86 -0.99
N HIS A 76 -17.45 10.98 -1.71
CA HIS A 76 -17.91 11.11 -3.10
C HIS A 76 -17.29 10.11 -4.08
N ASP A 77 -16.07 9.60 -3.83
CA ASP A 77 -15.43 8.61 -4.69
C ASP A 77 -16.12 7.23 -4.64
N LEU A 78 -16.98 7.00 -3.63
CA LEU A 78 -17.73 5.75 -3.43
C LEU A 78 -19.19 5.84 -3.87
N LEU A 79 -19.61 6.97 -4.42
CA LEU A 79 -20.99 7.24 -4.85
C LEU A 79 -21.12 7.03 -6.37
N LEU A 80 -22.31 6.61 -6.78
CA LEU A 80 -22.74 6.72 -8.17
C LEU A 80 -23.29 8.13 -8.42
N ASP A 81 -23.35 8.51 -9.69
CA ASP A 81 -23.93 9.79 -10.12
C ASP A 81 -25.34 10.00 -9.50
N ASP A 82 -25.60 11.22 -9.05
CA ASP A 82 -26.85 11.65 -8.41
C ASP A 82 -27.27 10.88 -7.14
N ARG A 83 -26.33 10.18 -6.47
CA ARG A 83 -26.57 9.52 -5.18
C ARG A 83 -25.83 10.21 -4.05
N GLN A 84 -26.45 10.25 -2.86
CA GLN A 84 -25.86 10.81 -1.64
C GLN A 84 -25.24 9.76 -0.72
N PHE A 85 -25.42 8.47 -1.04
CA PHE A 85 -24.88 7.33 -0.31
C PHE A 85 -24.48 6.25 -1.29
N GLY A 86 -23.39 5.55 -0.99
CA GLY A 86 -22.87 4.46 -1.80
C GLY A 86 -22.16 3.40 -0.98
N VAL A 87 -22.15 2.18 -1.51
CA VAL A 87 -21.42 1.04 -0.96
C VAL A 87 -20.56 0.45 -2.06
N MET A 88 -19.27 0.29 -1.78
CA MET A 88 -18.31 -0.35 -2.67
C MET A 88 -17.94 -1.72 -2.08
N MET A 89 -17.99 -2.76 -2.90
CA MET A 89 -17.43 -4.06 -2.55
C MET A 89 -16.53 -4.53 -3.69
N LYS A 90 -15.30 -4.91 -3.36
CA LYS A 90 -14.32 -5.42 -4.32
C LYS A 90 -13.68 -6.69 -3.77
N ASN A 91 -13.64 -7.72 -4.60
CA ASN A 91 -13.00 -8.99 -4.27
C ASN A 91 -12.05 -9.35 -5.40
N GLY A 92 -10.84 -9.79 -5.06
CA GLY A 92 -9.81 -10.15 -6.03
C GLY A 92 -9.04 -11.38 -5.57
N TYR A 93 -8.62 -12.19 -6.54
CA TYR A 93 -7.73 -13.31 -6.31
C TYR A 93 -6.53 -13.24 -7.25
N SER A 94 -5.34 -13.35 -6.68
CA SER A 94 -4.06 -13.32 -7.40
C SER A 94 -3.38 -14.67 -7.25
N SER A 95 -3.29 -15.41 -8.37
CA SER A 95 -2.72 -16.77 -8.38
C SER A 95 -1.25 -16.80 -8.00
N ARG A 96 -0.47 -15.77 -8.39
CA ARG A 96 0.99 -15.73 -8.18
C ARG A 96 1.44 -15.84 -6.73
N ASN A 97 0.59 -15.44 -5.79
CA ASN A 97 0.86 -15.42 -4.36
C ASN A 97 -0.32 -16.00 -3.56
N ARG A 98 -1.24 -16.69 -4.25
CA ARG A 98 -2.50 -17.24 -3.72
C ARG A 98 -3.20 -16.26 -2.77
N GLU A 99 -3.25 -15.00 -3.19
CA GLU A 99 -3.70 -13.89 -2.37
C GLU A 99 -5.15 -13.54 -2.66
N TRP A 100 -5.94 -13.45 -1.60
CA TRP A 100 -7.29 -12.90 -1.63
C TRP A 100 -7.27 -11.47 -1.12
N THR A 101 -7.90 -10.55 -1.85
CA THR A 101 -8.14 -9.17 -1.45
C THR A 101 -9.65 -8.97 -1.37
N ASN A 102 -10.16 -8.57 -0.21
CA ASN A 102 -11.57 -8.25 -0.03
C ASN A 102 -11.68 -6.86 0.59
N THR A 103 -12.40 -5.98 -0.08
CA THR A 103 -12.54 -4.57 0.28
C THR A 103 -14.02 -4.24 0.34
N LEU A 104 -14.39 -3.52 1.39
CA LEU A 104 -15.72 -2.98 1.62
C LEU A 104 -15.60 -1.51 1.98
N GLY A 105 -16.39 -0.66 1.34
CA GLY A 105 -16.40 0.78 1.54
C GLY A 105 -17.82 1.32 1.62
N PHE A 106 -17.99 2.36 2.43
CA PHE A 106 -19.23 3.11 2.59
C PHE A 106 -18.92 4.58 2.40
N GLY A 107 -19.67 5.24 1.53
CA GLY A 107 -19.56 6.67 1.29
C GLY A 107 -20.88 7.38 1.56
N VAL A 108 -20.80 8.58 2.13
CA VAL A 108 -21.89 9.54 2.21
C VAL A 108 -21.36 10.86 1.70
N SER A 109 -22.03 11.48 0.74
CA SER A 109 -21.65 12.81 0.26
C SER A 109 -22.90 13.62 -0.07
N ASN A 110 -22.94 14.85 0.41
CA ASN A 110 -23.94 15.86 0.10
C ASN A 110 -23.28 17.24 0.13
N ASP A 111 -24.06 18.30 -0.08
CA ASP A 111 -23.54 19.68 -0.16
C ASP A 111 -22.76 20.14 1.09
N ARG A 112 -22.97 19.49 2.24
CA ARG A 112 -22.35 19.87 3.53
C ARG A 112 -21.41 18.84 4.11
N VAL A 113 -21.62 17.56 3.85
CA VAL A 113 -20.92 16.46 4.52
C VAL A 113 -20.36 15.52 3.46
N ASP A 114 -19.09 15.19 3.58
CA ASP A 114 -18.43 14.18 2.78
C ASP A 114 -17.68 13.22 3.70
N ALA A 115 -18.10 11.96 3.75
CA ALA A 115 -17.60 10.96 4.68
C ALA A 115 -17.35 9.62 3.97
N ALA A 116 -16.26 8.96 4.33
CA ALA A 116 -15.87 7.66 3.82
C ALA A 116 -15.45 6.74 4.97
N LEU A 117 -15.85 5.48 4.89
CA LEU A 117 -15.36 4.40 5.75
C LEU A 117 -15.01 3.20 4.88
N LEU A 118 -13.75 2.77 4.91
CA LEU A 118 -13.29 1.63 4.16
C LEU A 118 -12.56 0.63 5.05
N TYR A 119 -12.71 -0.63 4.68
CA TYR A 119 -11.99 -1.75 5.23
C TYR A 119 -11.51 -2.64 4.10
N SER A 120 -10.22 -2.96 4.09
CA SER A 120 -9.61 -3.89 3.15
C SER A 120 -8.86 -4.98 3.92
N GLN A 121 -9.05 -6.22 3.51
CA GLN A 121 -8.31 -7.36 4.00
C GLN A 121 -7.56 -8.04 2.87
N ARG A 122 -6.25 -8.21 3.04
CA ARG A 122 -5.42 -9.02 2.16
C ARG A 122 -4.90 -10.22 2.92
N ARG A 123 -5.07 -11.42 2.34
CA ARG A 123 -4.50 -12.66 2.89
C ARG A 123 -3.83 -13.43 1.76
N GLY A 124 -2.55 -13.73 1.90
CA GLY A 124 -1.78 -14.37 0.85
C GLY A 124 -0.60 -15.15 1.39
N HIS A 125 0.17 -15.71 0.46
CA HIS A 125 1.36 -16.49 0.72
C HIS A 125 2.56 -15.89 -0.01
N GLU A 126 3.71 -16.53 0.08
CA GLU A 126 4.87 -16.19 -0.73
C GLU A 126 4.50 -16.15 -2.22
N THR A 127 5.15 -15.23 -2.95
CA THR A 127 5.01 -15.17 -4.41
C THR A 127 5.78 -16.32 -5.03
N GLU A 128 5.07 -17.18 -5.77
CA GLU A 128 5.65 -18.33 -6.46
C GLU A 128 6.67 -17.89 -7.51
N SER A 129 7.76 -18.64 -7.62
CA SER A 129 8.73 -18.45 -8.69
C SER A 129 8.20 -19.00 -10.01
N ALA A 130 8.73 -18.52 -11.15
CA ALA A 130 8.27 -18.95 -12.46
C ALA A 130 8.46 -20.47 -12.74
N GLY A 131 9.30 -21.16 -11.97
CA GLY A 131 9.62 -22.58 -12.18
C GLY A 131 8.48 -23.56 -11.87
N GLU A 132 7.41 -23.15 -11.19
CA GLU A 132 6.25 -24.01 -10.88
C GLU A 132 5.11 -23.94 -11.92
N ARG A 133 5.18 -23.07 -12.95
CA ARG A 133 4.04 -22.76 -13.84
C ARG A 133 3.95 -23.53 -15.16
N GLY A 134 4.62 -24.67 -15.29
CA GLY A 134 4.35 -25.61 -16.39
C GLY A 134 4.85 -25.24 -17.78
N TYR A 135 5.65 -24.18 -17.93
CA TYR A 135 6.46 -23.93 -19.14
C TYR A 135 7.93 -23.77 -18.72
N PRO A 136 8.86 -24.54 -19.33
CA PRO A 136 10.26 -24.46 -18.95
C PRO A 136 10.83 -23.09 -19.34
N VAL A 137 11.16 -22.29 -18.33
CA VAL A 137 12.07 -21.15 -18.48
C VAL A 137 13.43 -21.65 -18.03
N GLU A 138 14.41 -21.66 -18.93
CA GLU A 138 15.77 -22.09 -18.64
C GLU A 138 16.33 -21.27 -17.46
N GLY A 139 16.66 -21.92 -16.34
CA GLY A 139 17.09 -21.25 -15.10
C GLY A 139 15.99 -20.85 -14.11
N ALA A 140 14.72 -21.23 -14.31
CA ALA A 140 13.64 -20.91 -13.38
C ALA A 140 13.28 -22.06 -12.43
N GLY A 141 13.58 -21.85 -11.13
CA GLY A 141 12.65 -22.06 -10.02
C GLY A 141 12.05 -23.46 -9.73
N SER A 142 12.51 -24.55 -10.37
CA SER A 142 12.17 -25.92 -9.94
C SER A 142 13.11 -26.39 -8.83
N GLY A 143 13.38 -25.52 -7.85
CA GLY A 143 14.34 -25.79 -6.80
C GLY A 143 13.85 -26.86 -5.83
N ALA A 144 14.78 -27.66 -5.31
CA ALA A 144 14.44 -28.55 -4.21
C ALA A 144 13.98 -27.71 -2.99
N ASN A 145 12.90 -28.15 -2.33
CA ASN A 145 12.48 -27.59 -1.04
C ASN A 145 13.42 -28.10 0.06
N ILE A 146 14.62 -27.51 0.09
CA ILE A 146 15.69 -27.85 1.03
C ILE A 146 16.07 -26.62 1.85
N ARG A 147 16.74 -26.86 2.98
CA ARG A 147 17.39 -25.78 3.74
C ARG A 147 18.79 -25.54 3.19
N GLY A 148 19.18 -24.27 3.15
CA GLY A 148 20.53 -23.85 2.77
C GLY A 148 20.58 -23.16 1.40
N SER A 149 21.79 -22.78 1.01
CA SER A 149 22.05 -21.94 -0.18
C SER A 149 21.65 -22.57 -1.52
N ALA A 150 21.41 -23.88 -1.56
CA ALA A 150 20.96 -24.60 -2.75
C ALA A 150 19.43 -24.63 -2.91
N ARG A 151 18.67 -24.01 -1.99
CA ARG A 151 17.20 -23.86 -2.12
C ARG A 151 16.89 -23.00 -3.35
N GLY A 152 16.04 -23.50 -4.24
CA GLY A 152 15.64 -22.79 -5.46
C GLY A 152 14.15 -22.40 -5.51
N ILE A 153 13.48 -22.39 -4.35
CA ILE A 153 12.12 -21.87 -4.19
C ILE A 153 12.12 -20.79 -3.09
N PRO A 154 11.21 -19.80 -3.14
CA PRO A 154 11.05 -18.81 -2.08
C PRO A 154 10.82 -19.45 -0.71
N ASP A 155 11.17 -18.70 0.34
CA ASP A 155 10.85 -19.12 1.70
C ASP A 155 9.34 -19.07 1.92
N PRO A 156 8.74 -20.09 2.57
CA PRO A 156 7.31 -20.15 2.75
C PRO A 156 6.91 -19.02 3.70
N SER A 157 5.92 -18.22 3.32
CA SER A 157 5.45 -17.14 4.16
C SER A 157 3.95 -16.94 4.04
N LYS A 158 3.34 -16.46 5.13
CA LYS A 158 1.94 -16.09 5.19
C LYS A 158 1.84 -14.61 5.49
N HIS A 159 1.04 -13.92 4.69
CA HIS A 159 0.82 -12.50 4.79
C HIS A 159 -0.65 -12.24 5.10
N LYS A 160 -0.93 -11.47 6.14
CA LYS A 160 -2.29 -11.02 6.46
C LYS A 160 -2.27 -9.55 6.84
N TYR A 161 -2.97 -8.73 6.09
CA TYR A 161 -3.09 -7.29 6.31
C TYR A 161 -4.55 -6.89 6.49
N HIS A 162 -4.77 -6.02 7.46
CA HIS A 162 -6.02 -5.36 7.74
C HIS A 162 -5.80 -3.86 7.60
N ASN A 163 -6.54 -3.24 6.69
CA ASN A 163 -6.39 -1.84 6.35
C ASN A 163 -7.72 -1.14 6.57
N PHE A 164 -7.69 0.03 7.18
CA PHE A 164 -8.87 0.82 7.49
C PHE A 164 -8.64 2.28 7.14
N LEU A 165 -9.70 2.93 6.68
CA LEU A 165 -9.75 4.36 6.38
C LEU A 165 -11.08 4.90 6.88
N GLY A 166 -11.04 5.93 7.71
CA GLY A 166 -12.18 6.75 8.10
C GLY A 166 -11.88 8.20 7.75
N LYS A 167 -12.77 8.85 7.01
CA LYS A 167 -12.62 10.25 6.62
C LYS A 167 -13.96 10.95 6.78
N ILE A 168 -13.94 12.14 7.33
CA ILE A 168 -15.13 12.99 7.43
C ILE A 168 -14.71 14.43 7.15
N ALA A 169 -15.51 15.12 6.36
CA ALA A 169 -15.34 16.52 6.08
C ALA A 169 -16.69 17.23 6.10
N TYR A 170 -16.65 18.48 6.56
CA TYR A 170 -17.80 19.37 6.67
C TYR A 170 -17.53 20.67 5.93
N GLN A 171 -18.45 21.04 5.04
CA GLN A 171 -18.45 22.31 4.32
C GLN A 171 -19.17 23.35 5.18
N ILE A 172 -18.42 24.34 5.69
CA ILE A 172 -18.95 25.42 6.53
C ILE A 172 -19.71 26.43 5.64
N ASN A 173 -19.16 26.72 4.47
CA ASN A 173 -19.73 27.55 3.40
C ASN A 173 -19.00 27.23 2.09
N ASP A 174 -19.34 27.89 0.99
CA ASP A 174 -18.80 27.60 -0.35
C ASP A 174 -17.25 27.68 -0.47
N LYS A 175 -16.56 28.32 0.47
CA LYS A 175 -15.09 28.52 0.44
C LYS A 175 -14.34 27.81 1.56
N HIS A 176 -15.03 27.32 2.58
CA HIS A 176 -14.41 26.79 3.78
C HIS A 176 -14.87 25.35 4.06
N ARG A 177 -13.91 24.42 4.02
CA ARG A 177 -14.08 23.00 4.33
C ARG A 177 -13.13 22.63 5.48
N ILE A 178 -13.64 21.90 6.46
CA ILE A 178 -12.83 21.27 7.50
C ILE A 178 -12.97 19.76 7.39
N GLY A 179 -11.90 19.01 7.62
CA GLY A 179 -11.96 17.56 7.57
C GLY A 179 -10.96 16.90 8.52
N ALA A 180 -11.26 15.65 8.86
CA ALA A 180 -10.43 14.77 9.63
C ALA A 180 -10.32 13.42 8.90
N SER A 181 -9.13 12.84 8.92
CA SER A 181 -8.85 11.53 8.33
C SER A 181 -8.08 10.67 9.32
N PHE A 182 -8.45 9.40 9.36
CA PHE A 182 -7.78 8.37 10.12
C PHE A 182 -7.58 7.17 9.22
N ASN A 183 -6.33 6.79 8.98
CA ASN A 183 -5.97 5.60 8.23
C ASN A 183 -5.02 4.74 9.06
N GLY A 184 -5.07 3.44 8.82
CA GLY A 184 -4.09 2.55 9.42
C GLY A 184 -4.11 1.17 8.80
N GLN A 185 -3.00 0.49 9.04
CA GLN A 185 -2.69 -0.81 8.48
C GLN A 185 -2.06 -1.65 9.58
N GLN A 186 -2.64 -2.83 9.81
CA GLN A 186 -2.11 -3.83 10.72
C GLN A 186 -1.83 -5.11 9.95
N GLY A 187 -0.54 -5.46 9.88
CA GLY A 187 -0.06 -6.63 9.17
C GLY A 187 0.56 -7.66 10.10
N HIS A 188 0.38 -8.93 9.79
CA HIS A 188 1.17 -10.01 10.36
C HIS A 188 1.78 -10.83 9.22
N ASN A 189 3.10 -10.96 9.25
CA ASN A 189 3.88 -11.76 8.32
C ASN A 189 4.57 -12.86 9.11
N TYR A 190 4.38 -14.10 8.68
CA TYR A 190 4.99 -15.27 9.31
C TYR A 190 5.71 -16.09 8.26
N THR A 191 7.02 -16.26 8.42
CA THR A 191 7.80 -17.25 7.68
C THR A 191 7.72 -18.59 8.40
N ILE A 192 7.54 -19.70 7.66
CA ILE A 192 7.32 -21.05 8.19
C ILE A 192 8.56 -21.93 7.94
#